data_AF-A0A8I1AV77-F1
#
_entry.id   AF-A0A8I1AV77-F1
#
_cell.length_a   1.000
_cell.length_b   1.000
_cell.length_c   1.000
_cell.angle_alpha   90.00
_cell.angle_beta   90.00
_cell.angle_gamma   90.00
#
_symmetry.space_group_name_H-M   'P 1'
#
loop_
_entity.id
_entity.type
_entity.pdbx_description
1 polymer ?
#
loop_
_entity_poly.entity_id
_entity_poly.type
_entity_poly.pdbx_seq_one_letter_code
_entity_poly.pdbx_strand_id
1 'polypeptide(L)'
;MRSARSAGSARQPPAVAGVDVGGEKKQCDLVILRGPTVVCREERIAPEAVPALCLAHDVVAVGVDAPSVWWTGSGRRAAEQALARERISCFPTPSREQAVASTSGFFDWMFMGERVYRALADAYPLLTGARYAGGRASFETYPYAITCAMLGKTVASAKQKRNQRRQLLERLGIDVSTLKSVDARDATLCALTAQYVIDRNAHAYGDTEGGYIRVPIVNETIALDAP
;
A
#
# COMPACT_ATOMS: atom_id res chain seq x y z
N MET A 1 36.60 -38.02 10.17
CA MET A 1 36.30 -36.57 10.22
C MET A 1 35.00 -36.31 9.46
N ARG A 2 33.89 -36.08 10.17
CA ARG A 2 32.61 -35.70 9.53
C ARG A 2 32.55 -34.17 9.51
N SER A 3 32.53 -33.59 8.32
CA SER A 3 32.38 -32.15 8.12
C SER A 3 30.98 -31.72 8.58
N ALA A 4 30.91 -30.85 9.58
CA ALA A 4 29.68 -30.19 9.98
C ALA A 4 29.22 -29.28 8.84
N ARG A 5 28.00 -29.52 8.34
CA ARG A 5 27.32 -28.56 7.46
C ARG A 5 26.87 -27.39 8.35
N SER A 6 27.38 -26.20 8.05
CA SER A 6 26.84 -24.95 8.58
C SER A 6 25.35 -24.90 8.25
N ALA A 7 24.51 -24.89 9.30
CA ALA A 7 23.11 -24.55 9.16
C ALA A 7 23.06 -23.07 8.75
N GLY A 8 22.74 -22.81 7.47
CA GLY A 8 22.49 -21.46 7.01
C GLY A 8 21.39 -20.85 7.87
N SER A 9 21.71 -19.75 8.56
CA SER A 9 20.72 -18.91 9.23
C SER A 9 19.61 -18.62 8.23
N ALA A 10 18.39 -19.10 8.51
CA ALA A 10 17.23 -18.73 7.71
C ALA A 10 17.14 -17.20 7.75
N ARG A 11 17.44 -16.56 6.61
CA ARG A 11 17.40 -15.11 6.49
C ARG A 11 16.01 -14.66 6.88
N GLN A 12 15.91 -13.83 7.92
CA GLN A 12 14.62 -13.31 8.36
C GLN A 12 13.93 -12.61 7.18
N PRO A 13 12.60 -12.75 7.03
CA PRO A 13 11.89 -12.04 5.98
C PRO A 13 12.10 -10.53 6.14
N PRO A 14 12.24 -9.79 5.03
CA PRO A 14 12.37 -8.34 5.08
C PRO A 14 11.13 -7.71 5.75
N ALA A 15 11.34 -6.59 6.46
CA ALA A 15 10.23 -5.81 6.95
C ALA A 15 9.67 -4.92 5.84
N VAL A 16 8.35 -4.77 5.79
CA VAL A 16 7.64 -3.93 4.84
C VAL A 16 6.57 -3.13 5.57
N ALA A 17 6.27 -1.93 5.08
CA ALA A 17 5.31 -1.05 5.71
C ALA A 17 4.18 -0.65 4.77
N GLY A 18 3.05 -0.31 5.36
CA GLY A 18 1.89 0.21 4.67
C GLY A 18 1.29 1.37 5.44
N VAL A 19 0.85 2.37 4.69
CA VAL A 19 0.27 3.60 5.23
C VAL A 19 -1.11 3.79 4.63
N ASP A 20 -2.13 3.87 5.48
CA ASP A 20 -3.44 4.41 5.11
C ASP A 20 -3.48 5.88 5.53
N VAL A 21 -3.84 6.78 4.60
CA VAL A 21 -3.90 8.22 4.89
C VAL A 21 -5.34 8.70 5.00
N GLY A 22 -5.58 9.54 6.00
CA GLY A 22 -6.81 10.31 6.12
C GLY A 22 -6.54 11.82 6.05
N GLY A 23 -7.62 12.60 6.16
CA GLY A 23 -7.49 14.06 6.32
C GLY A 23 -6.92 14.45 7.69
N GLU A 24 -6.80 15.75 7.94
CA GLU A 24 -6.12 16.34 9.12
C GLU A 24 -6.46 15.69 10.47
N LYS A 25 -7.74 15.34 10.71
CA LYS A 25 -8.17 14.71 11.98
C LYS A 25 -7.77 13.25 12.13
N LYS A 26 -7.62 12.54 11.01
CA LYS A 26 -7.29 11.11 10.95
C LYS A 26 -5.79 10.87 10.88
N GLN A 27 -5.06 11.75 10.20
CA GLN A 27 -3.64 11.59 9.90
C GLN A 27 -3.36 10.22 9.25
N CYS A 28 -2.27 9.55 9.61
CA CYS A 28 -1.86 8.28 9.01
C CYS A 28 -2.02 7.11 9.98
N ASP A 29 -2.52 5.98 9.48
CA ASP A 29 -2.39 4.68 10.13
C ASP A 29 -1.21 3.94 9.47
N LEU A 30 -0.28 3.45 10.28
CA LEU A 30 0.92 2.72 9.86
C LEU A 30 0.86 1.28 10.36
N VAL A 31 1.17 0.34 9.48
CA VAL A 31 1.42 -1.06 9.84
C VAL A 31 2.74 -1.51 9.24
N ILE A 32 3.58 -2.15 10.06
CA ILE A 32 4.81 -2.81 9.62
C ILE A 32 4.66 -4.31 9.78
N LEU A 33 4.91 -5.04 8.69
CA LEU A 33 4.90 -6.49 8.63
C LEU A 33 6.32 -7.04 8.55
N ARG A 34 6.54 -8.19 9.17
CA ARG A 34 7.70 -9.07 8.94
C ARG A 34 7.16 -10.47 8.67
N GLY A 35 7.11 -10.85 7.38
CA GLY A 35 6.27 -11.97 6.97
C GLY A 35 4.80 -11.70 7.33
N PRO A 36 4.06 -12.67 7.89
CA PRO A 36 2.67 -12.48 8.29
C PRO A 36 2.50 -11.73 9.63
N THR A 37 3.59 -11.43 10.34
CA THR A 37 3.53 -10.85 11.68
C THR A 37 3.50 -9.32 11.63
N VAL A 38 2.52 -8.70 12.28
CA VAL A 38 2.51 -7.27 12.57
C VAL A 38 3.53 -6.98 13.67
N VAL A 39 4.60 -6.25 13.34
CA VAL A 39 5.68 -5.92 14.29
C VAL A 39 5.61 -4.49 14.82
N CYS A 40 4.85 -3.62 14.15
CA CYS A 40 4.52 -2.28 14.61
C CYS A 40 3.17 -1.88 14.03
N ARG A 41 2.38 -1.19 14.85
CA ARG A 41 1.11 -0.56 14.45
C ARG A 41 1.01 0.77 15.17
N GLU A 42 0.83 1.83 14.40
CA GLU A 42 0.55 3.16 14.92
C GLU A 42 -0.70 3.72 14.24
N GLU A 43 -1.48 4.49 14.98
CA GLU A 43 -2.69 5.14 14.48
C GLU A 43 -2.58 6.65 14.68
N ARG A 44 -3.14 7.41 13.74
CA ARG A 44 -3.16 8.88 13.81
C ARG A 44 -1.78 9.50 14.04
N ILE A 45 -0.77 9.01 13.33
CA ILE A 45 0.56 9.61 13.37
C ILE A 45 0.72 10.66 12.27
N ALA A 46 1.51 11.68 12.57
CA ALA A 46 1.91 12.66 11.58
C ALA A 46 2.73 11.98 10.47
N PRO A 47 2.58 12.39 9.19
CA PRO A 47 3.38 11.90 8.07
C PRO A 47 4.88 11.87 8.35
N GLU A 48 5.37 12.89 9.05
CA GLU A 48 6.79 13.09 9.36
C GLU A 48 7.34 12.07 10.37
N ALA A 49 6.48 11.34 11.10
CA ALA A 49 6.91 10.27 12.01
C ALA A 49 7.13 8.92 11.29
N VAL A 50 6.52 8.73 10.11
CA VAL A 50 6.57 7.46 9.36
C VAL A 50 8.00 7.00 9.05
N PRO A 51 8.93 7.84 8.55
CA PRO A 51 10.26 7.40 8.17
C PRO A 51 11.08 6.86 9.34
N ALA A 52 11.00 7.51 10.51
CA ALA A 52 11.75 7.08 11.71
C ALA A 52 11.30 5.70 12.20
N LEU A 53 9.99 5.44 12.19
CA LEU A 53 9.43 4.13 12.52
C LEU A 53 9.85 3.07 11.49
N CYS A 54 9.79 3.39 10.19
CA CYS A 54 10.22 2.47 9.15
C CYS A 54 11.72 2.11 9.27
N LEU A 55 12.57 3.10 9.56
CA LEU A 55 14.00 2.89 9.76
C LEU A 55 14.29 2.03 10.99
N ALA A 56 13.59 2.26 12.10
CA ALA A 56 13.76 1.49 13.33
C ALA A 56 13.43 -0.01 13.18
N HIS A 57 12.64 -0.37 12.17
CA HIS A 57 12.22 -1.74 11.90
C HIS A 57 12.91 -2.37 10.67
N ASP A 58 13.91 -1.70 10.09
CA ASP A 58 14.58 -2.12 8.85
C ASP A 58 13.62 -2.34 7.67
N VAL A 59 12.61 -1.48 7.55
CA VAL A 59 11.65 -1.55 6.44
C VAL A 59 12.38 -1.34 5.12
N VAL A 60 12.03 -2.16 4.13
CA VAL A 60 12.60 -2.11 2.77
C VAL A 60 11.66 -1.40 1.81
N ALA A 61 10.35 -1.55 1.94
CA ALA A 61 9.40 -0.90 1.05
C ALA A 61 8.16 -0.40 1.81
N VAL A 62 7.65 0.76 1.41
CA VAL A 62 6.48 1.42 2.01
C VAL A 62 5.40 1.60 0.94
N GLY A 63 4.28 0.88 1.07
CA GLY A 63 3.09 1.11 0.25
C GLY A 63 2.20 2.18 0.87
N VAL A 64 1.75 3.17 0.10
CA VAL A 64 0.94 4.28 0.62
C VAL A 64 -0.40 4.34 -0.12
N ASP A 65 -1.51 4.37 0.62
CA ASP A 65 -2.88 4.57 0.10
C ASP A 65 -3.13 6.04 -0.28
N ALA A 66 -2.29 6.58 -1.17
CA ALA A 66 -2.50 7.90 -1.75
C ALA A 66 -1.78 8.09 -3.07
N PRO A 67 -2.32 8.97 -3.94
CA PRO A 67 -1.64 9.44 -5.14
C PRO A 67 -0.19 9.84 -4.84
N SER A 68 0.74 9.22 -5.57
CA SER A 68 2.18 9.51 -5.50
C SER A 68 2.54 10.82 -6.21
N VAL A 69 1.69 11.27 -7.12
CA VAL A 69 1.85 12.52 -7.88
C VAL A 69 0.50 13.17 -8.12
N TRP A 70 0.48 14.51 -8.13
CA TRP A 70 -0.67 15.28 -8.60
C TRP A 70 -0.76 15.22 -10.13
N TRP A 71 -1.98 15.21 -10.67
CA TRP A 71 -2.14 15.15 -12.12
C TRP A 71 -2.05 16.54 -12.76
N THR A 72 -1.14 16.72 -13.70
CA THR A 72 -0.93 18.01 -14.41
C THR A 72 -1.52 18.03 -15.82
N GLY A 73 -1.99 16.89 -16.33
CA GLY A 73 -2.59 16.77 -17.65
C GLY A 73 -4.12 16.93 -17.66
N SER A 74 -4.75 16.59 -18.79
CA SER A 74 -6.20 16.53 -18.93
C SER A 74 -6.74 15.14 -18.59
N GLY A 75 -7.96 15.05 -18.05
CA GLY A 75 -8.60 13.77 -17.76
C GLY A 75 -8.03 13.05 -16.54
N ARG A 76 -7.48 11.85 -16.73
CA ARG A 76 -7.03 10.93 -15.67
C ARG A 76 -5.58 10.51 -15.89
N ARG A 77 -4.86 10.17 -14.81
CA ARG A 77 -3.52 9.58 -14.91
C ARG A 77 -3.57 8.25 -15.69
N ALA A 78 -2.49 7.90 -16.37
CA ALA A 78 -2.42 6.64 -17.11
C ALA A 78 -2.72 5.41 -16.24
N ALA A 79 -2.30 5.45 -14.96
CA ALA A 79 -2.58 4.40 -13.98
C ALA A 79 -4.08 4.20 -13.76
N GLU A 80 -4.81 5.29 -13.54
CA GLU A 80 -6.25 5.30 -13.31
C GLU A 80 -7.04 4.87 -14.54
N GLN A 81 -6.56 5.24 -15.74
CA GLN A 81 -7.16 4.78 -17.00
C GLN A 81 -6.95 3.26 -17.19
N ALA A 82 -5.75 2.76 -16.90
CA ALA A 82 -5.45 1.34 -17.02
C ALA A 82 -6.30 0.50 -16.05
N LEU A 83 -6.43 0.93 -14.80
CA LEU A 83 -7.32 0.30 -13.81
C LEU A 83 -8.79 0.33 -14.26
N ALA A 84 -9.25 1.45 -14.84
CA ALA A 84 -10.62 1.55 -15.35
C ALA A 84 -10.90 0.57 -16.50
N ARG A 85 -9.95 0.36 -17.43
CA ARG A 85 -10.07 -0.66 -18.50
C ARG A 85 -10.20 -2.07 -17.92
N GLU A 86 -9.56 -2.29 -16.78
CA GLU A 86 -9.65 -3.53 -16.01
C GLU A 86 -10.90 -3.65 -15.13
N ARG A 87 -11.79 -2.65 -15.15
CA ARG A 87 -12.98 -2.53 -14.29
C ARG A 87 -12.64 -2.50 -12.79
N ILE A 88 -11.48 -1.97 -12.45
CA ILE A 88 -11.08 -1.71 -11.07
C ILE A 88 -11.30 -0.22 -10.79
N SER A 89 -12.24 0.09 -9.90
CA SER A 89 -12.53 1.48 -9.54
C SER A 89 -11.35 2.14 -8.83
N CYS A 90 -11.03 3.35 -9.25
CA CYS A 90 -10.05 4.24 -8.64
C CYS A 90 -10.60 5.67 -8.68
N PHE A 91 -10.42 6.43 -7.60
CA PHE A 91 -10.80 7.83 -7.60
C PHE A 91 -9.78 8.62 -8.45
N PRO A 92 -10.21 9.41 -9.46
CA PRO A 92 -9.27 10.16 -10.30
C PRO A 92 -8.53 11.23 -9.50
N THR A 93 -7.21 11.26 -9.60
CA THR A 93 -6.39 12.28 -8.94
C THR A 93 -6.59 13.61 -9.66
N PRO A 94 -7.01 14.69 -8.97
CA PRO A 94 -7.15 15.99 -9.58
C PRO A 94 -5.78 16.65 -9.79
N SER A 95 -5.77 17.81 -10.43
CA SER A 95 -4.66 18.75 -10.27
C SER A 95 -4.61 19.29 -8.84
N ARG A 96 -3.42 19.71 -8.41
CA ARG A 96 -3.23 20.28 -7.09
C ARG A 96 -4.04 21.57 -6.93
N GLU A 97 -4.15 22.38 -7.98
CA GLU A 97 -4.92 23.62 -8.03
C GLU A 97 -6.42 23.35 -7.82
N GLN A 98 -6.97 22.32 -8.47
CA GLN A 98 -8.35 21.89 -8.27
C GLN A 98 -8.60 21.41 -6.85
N ALA A 99 -7.64 20.67 -6.26
CA ALA A 99 -7.75 20.22 -4.88
C ALA A 99 -7.75 21.40 -3.89
N VAL A 100 -6.88 22.40 -4.09
CA VAL A 100 -6.83 23.63 -3.28
C VAL A 100 -8.11 24.46 -3.41
N ALA A 101 -8.68 24.56 -4.62
CA ALA A 101 -9.90 25.31 -4.87
C ALA A 101 -11.16 24.67 -4.25
N SER A 102 -11.09 23.40 -3.85
CA SER A 102 -12.22 22.69 -3.23
C SER A 102 -12.43 23.13 -1.78
N THR A 103 -13.61 23.67 -1.48
CA THR A 103 -13.97 24.16 -0.14
C THR A 103 -14.49 23.07 0.82
N SER A 104 -14.68 21.84 0.34
CA SER A 104 -15.29 20.75 1.12
C SER A 104 -14.32 20.00 2.05
N GLY A 105 -13.01 20.22 1.92
CA GLY A 105 -11.97 19.42 2.60
C GLY A 105 -11.87 17.97 2.09
N PHE A 106 -12.59 17.60 1.03
CA PHE A 106 -12.60 16.24 0.51
C PHE A 106 -11.20 15.75 0.08
N PHE A 107 -10.33 16.63 -0.39
CA PHE A 107 -8.98 16.29 -0.87
C PHE A 107 -7.89 16.35 0.22
N ASP A 108 -8.24 16.64 1.47
CA ASP A 108 -7.26 16.79 2.57
C ASP A 108 -6.38 15.54 2.73
N TRP A 109 -6.94 14.35 2.49
CA TRP A 109 -6.18 13.10 2.54
C TRP A 109 -5.12 12.98 1.44
N MET A 110 -5.32 13.61 0.27
CA MET A 110 -4.31 13.63 -0.79
C MET A 110 -3.15 14.56 -0.44
N PHE A 111 -3.42 15.71 0.20
CA PHE A 111 -2.37 16.56 0.76
C PHE A 111 -1.61 15.86 1.89
N MET A 112 -2.30 15.06 2.72
CA MET A 112 -1.65 14.19 3.70
C MET A 112 -0.72 13.17 3.01
N GLY A 113 -1.19 12.53 1.93
CA GLY A 113 -0.37 11.65 1.10
C GLY A 113 0.87 12.34 0.53
N GLU A 114 0.73 13.55 -0.02
CA GLU A 114 1.86 14.37 -0.50
C GLU A 114 2.91 14.57 0.61
N ARG A 115 2.47 14.87 1.85
CA ARG A 115 3.35 15.01 3.00
C ARG A 115 4.05 13.71 3.37
N VAL A 116 3.36 12.56 3.30
CA VAL A 116 3.96 11.24 3.53
C VAL A 116 5.09 10.98 2.53
N TYR A 117 4.85 11.17 1.24
CA TYR A 117 5.89 10.98 0.22
C TYR A 117 7.07 11.95 0.40
N ARG A 118 6.79 13.21 0.77
CA ARG A 118 7.86 14.18 1.07
C ARG A 118 8.71 13.76 2.27
N ALA A 119 8.08 13.30 3.35
CA ALA A 119 8.79 12.81 4.54
C ALA A 119 9.63 11.56 4.24
N LEU A 120 9.13 10.69 3.36
CA LEU A 120 9.81 9.47 2.95
C LEU A 120 10.97 9.70 1.97
N ALA A 121 10.98 10.79 1.20
CA ALA A 121 11.81 10.96 0.01
C ALA A 121 13.30 10.64 0.19
N ASP A 122 13.91 11.06 1.31
CA ASP A 122 15.34 10.87 1.56
C ASP A 122 15.71 9.42 1.89
N ALA A 123 14.84 8.70 2.62
CA ALA A 123 15.12 7.35 3.12
C ALA A 123 14.46 6.24 2.27
N TYR A 124 13.34 6.58 1.62
CA TYR A 124 12.45 5.71 0.86
C TYR A 124 12.00 6.43 -0.42
N PRO A 125 12.89 6.63 -1.40
CA PRO A 125 12.57 7.33 -2.63
C PRO A 125 11.39 6.68 -3.36
N LEU A 126 10.60 7.51 -4.05
CA LEU A 126 9.46 7.03 -4.83
C LEU A 126 9.93 6.07 -5.94
N LEU A 127 9.28 4.91 -6.04
CA LEU A 127 9.54 3.93 -7.09
C LEU A 127 8.96 4.39 -8.43
N THR A 128 9.75 5.13 -9.18
CA THR A 128 9.37 5.71 -10.48
C THR A 128 9.46 4.75 -11.66
N GLY A 129 10.17 3.62 -11.55
CA GLY A 129 10.30 2.65 -12.62
C GLY A 129 9.31 1.49 -12.48
N ALA A 130 8.79 0.95 -13.58
CA ALA A 130 7.81 -0.15 -13.57
C ALA A 130 8.28 -1.44 -12.85
N ARG A 131 9.59 -1.63 -12.65
CA ARG A 131 10.15 -2.78 -11.92
C ARG A 131 10.89 -2.32 -10.67
N TYR A 132 10.77 -3.09 -9.59
CA TYR A 132 11.57 -2.88 -8.39
C TYR A 132 13.03 -3.32 -8.62
N ALA A 133 13.95 -2.37 -8.46
CA ALA A 133 15.38 -2.56 -8.72
C ALA A 133 16.20 -2.89 -7.45
N GLY A 134 15.56 -3.04 -6.30
CA GLY A 134 16.23 -3.18 -5.00
C GLY A 134 16.33 -1.87 -4.23
N GLY A 135 16.85 -1.93 -3.00
CA GLY A 135 16.99 -0.77 -2.11
C GLY A 135 15.69 -0.36 -1.42
N ARG A 136 15.75 0.71 -0.62
CA ARG A 136 14.55 1.25 0.02
C ARG A 136 13.69 1.99 -0.99
N ALA A 137 12.37 1.83 -0.90
CA ALA A 137 11.45 2.53 -1.79
C ALA A 137 10.09 2.83 -1.14
N SER A 138 9.42 3.87 -1.64
CA SER A 138 7.99 4.10 -1.40
C SER A 138 7.22 3.99 -2.71
N PHE A 139 5.93 3.67 -2.67
CA PHE A 139 5.09 3.58 -3.87
C PHE A 139 3.60 3.71 -3.54
N GLU A 140 2.83 4.05 -4.57
CA GLU A 140 1.37 4.14 -4.49
C GLU A 140 0.72 2.77 -4.65
N THR A 141 -0.25 2.49 -3.79
CA THR A 141 -1.16 1.35 -3.90
C THR A 141 -2.49 1.74 -3.27
N TYR A 142 -3.50 0.88 -3.31
CA TYR A 142 -4.73 1.13 -2.55
C TYR A 142 -5.52 -0.16 -2.27
N PRO A 143 -6.18 -0.27 -1.10
CA PRO A 143 -6.81 -1.50 -0.60
C PRO A 143 -7.85 -2.12 -1.54
N TYR A 144 -8.59 -1.32 -2.31
CA TYR A 144 -9.62 -1.87 -3.20
C TYR A 144 -9.02 -2.63 -4.39
N ALA A 145 -7.99 -2.08 -5.07
CA ALA A 145 -7.30 -2.82 -6.14
C ALA A 145 -6.64 -4.09 -5.62
N ILE A 146 -6.04 -4.03 -4.42
CA ILE A 146 -5.44 -5.20 -3.76
C ILE A 146 -6.51 -6.26 -3.52
N THR A 147 -7.68 -5.87 -3.02
CA THR A 147 -8.81 -6.78 -2.80
C THR A 147 -9.30 -7.38 -4.12
N CYS A 148 -9.40 -6.59 -5.20
CA CYS A 148 -9.77 -7.08 -6.53
C CYS A 148 -8.78 -8.10 -7.08
N ALA A 149 -7.47 -7.87 -6.90
CA ALA A 149 -6.44 -8.80 -7.34
C ALA A 149 -6.50 -10.11 -6.55
N MET A 150 -6.68 -10.02 -5.23
CA MET A 150 -6.65 -11.18 -4.33
C MET A 150 -7.93 -12.02 -4.40
N LEU A 151 -9.11 -11.40 -4.49
CA LEU A 151 -10.41 -12.10 -4.44
C LEU A 151 -11.05 -12.31 -5.81
N GLY A 152 -10.55 -11.60 -6.82
CA GLY A 152 -11.23 -11.46 -8.10
C GLY A 152 -12.23 -10.29 -8.12
N LYS A 153 -12.36 -9.66 -9.29
CA LYS A 153 -13.08 -8.39 -9.51
C LYS A 153 -14.60 -8.52 -9.30
N THR A 154 -15.15 -9.71 -9.51
CA THR A 154 -16.58 -10.01 -9.32
C THR A 154 -16.94 -10.24 -7.86
N VAL A 155 -15.97 -10.65 -7.04
CA VAL A 155 -16.15 -10.95 -5.61
C VAL A 155 -15.87 -9.69 -4.76
N ALA A 156 -14.84 -8.92 -5.11
CA ALA A 156 -14.44 -7.74 -4.36
C ALA A 156 -15.57 -6.67 -4.31
N SER A 157 -15.95 -6.28 -3.10
CA SER A 157 -17.11 -5.43 -2.85
C SER A 157 -16.79 -4.31 -1.85
N ALA A 158 -16.97 -3.07 -2.29
CA ALA A 158 -16.82 -1.90 -1.41
C ALA A 158 -17.81 -1.94 -0.22
N LYS A 159 -19.00 -2.52 -0.42
CA LYS A 159 -20.02 -2.68 0.64
C LYS A 159 -19.57 -3.67 1.72
N GLN A 160 -18.80 -4.68 1.35
CA GLN A 160 -18.30 -5.71 2.26
C GLN A 160 -16.84 -5.48 2.69
N LYS A 161 -16.25 -4.33 2.36
CA LYS A 161 -14.81 -4.06 2.55
C LYS A 161 -14.30 -4.40 3.95
N ARG A 162 -15.07 -4.11 5.00
CA ARG A 162 -14.69 -4.41 6.38
C ARG A 162 -14.50 -5.90 6.64
N ASN A 163 -15.40 -6.73 6.12
CA ASN A 163 -15.40 -8.17 6.31
C ASN A 163 -14.43 -8.85 5.35
N GLN A 164 -14.46 -8.48 4.07
CA GLN A 164 -13.59 -9.05 3.05
C GLN A 164 -12.12 -8.82 3.36
N ARG A 165 -11.73 -7.60 3.76
CA ARG A 165 -10.33 -7.30 4.11
C ARG A 165 -9.88 -8.04 5.37
N ARG A 166 -10.77 -8.22 6.36
CA ARG A 166 -10.48 -9.03 7.55
C ARG A 166 -10.23 -10.50 7.19
N GLN A 167 -11.18 -11.13 6.49
CA GLN A 167 -11.06 -12.55 6.09
C GLN A 167 -9.86 -12.77 5.16
N LEU A 168 -9.60 -11.84 4.24
CA LEU A 168 -8.44 -11.88 3.36
C LEU A 168 -7.13 -11.91 4.17
N LEU A 169 -6.95 -10.99 5.13
CA LEU A 169 -5.76 -10.95 5.98
C LEU A 169 -5.62 -12.24 6.82
N GLU A 170 -6.71 -12.73 7.40
CA GLU A 170 -6.72 -14.00 8.15
C GLU A 170 -6.32 -15.20 7.28
N ARG A 171 -6.83 -15.27 6.05
CA ARG A 171 -6.47 -16.32 5.07
C ARG A 171 -5.00 -16.26 4.65
N LEU A 172 -4.40 -15.09 4.73
CA LEU A 172 -2.96 -14.87 4.51
C LEU A 172 -2.12 -15.11 5.78
N GLY A 173 -2.73 -15.58 6.87
CA GLY A 173 -2.05 -15.91 8.12
C GLY A 173 -1.71 -14.71 8.99
N ILE A 174 -2.22 -13.52 8.67
CA ILE A 174 -2.02 -12.31 9.47
C ILE A 174 -3.03 -12.31 10.62
N ASP A 175 -2.53 -12.20 11.85
CA ASP A 175 -3.40 -12.03 13.02
C ASP A 175 -4.05 -10.64 12.99
N VAL A 176 -5.37 -10.62 12.84
CA VAL A 176 -6.18 -9.40 12.77
C VAL A 176 -6.74 -8.97 14.13
N SER A 177 -6.43 -9.69 15.22
CA SER A 177 -6.93 -9.38 16.58
C SER A 177 -6.56 -7.96 17.02
N THR A 178 -5.41 -7.46 16.57
CA THR A 178 -4.89 -6.12 16.81
C THR A 178 -5.36 -5.08 15.77
N LEU A 179 -5.92 -5.52 14.64
CA LEU A 179 -6.39 -4.68 13.52
C LEU A 179 -7.88 -4.34 13.64
N LYS A 180 -8.19 -3.49 14.64
CA LYS A 180 -9.57 -3.18 15.06
C LYS A 180 -10.32 -2.25 14.10
N SER A 181 -9.63 -1.37 13.38
CA SER A 181 -10.20 -0.43 12.41
C SER A 181 -10.11 -0.96 10.96
N VAL A 182 -10.89 -0.38 10.05
CA VAL A 182 -10.72 -0.60 8.61
C VAL A 182 -9.42 0.03 8.15
N ASP A 183 -9.13 1.24 8.62
CA ASP A 183 -7.92 2.02 8.33
C ASP A 183 -6.64 1.20 8.65
N ALA A 184 -6.59 0.49 9.79
CA ALA A 184 -5.46 -0.41 10.10
C ALA A 184 -5.36 -1.62 9.15
N ARG A 185 -6.49 -2.16 8.66
CA ARG A 185 -6.49 -3.25 7.68
C ARG A 185 -6.07 -2.76 6.30
N ASP A 186 -6.40 -1.52 5.98
CA ASP A 186 -6.03 -0.86 4.72
C ASP A 186 -4.53 -0.61 4.69
N ALA A 187 -3.96 -0.08 5.77
CA ALA A 187 -2.52 0.01 5.98
C ALA A 187 -1.85 -1.37 5.89
N THR A 188 -2.45 -2.42 6.49
CA THR A 188 -1.90 -3.79 6.42
C THR A 188 -1.88 -4.33 4.98
N LEU A 189 -2.92 -4.07 4.18
CA LEU A 189 -2.96 -4.48 2.77
C LEU A 189 -1.92 -3.71 1.94
N CYS A 190 -1.68 -2.44 2.25
CA CYS A 190 -0.61 -1.67 1.62
C CYS A 190 0.78 -2.26 1.98
N ALA A 191 0.98 -2.68 3.23
CA ALA A 191 2.20 -3.34 3.69
C ALA A 191 2.40 -4.70 3.00
N LEU A 192 1.33 -5.48 2.88
CA LEU A 192 1.35 -6.73 2.13
C LEU A 192 1.77 -6.50 0.68
N THR A 193 1.23 -5.46 0.04
CA THR A 193 1.61 -5.13 -1.34
C THR A 193 3.10 -4.78 -1.47
N ALA A 194 3.69 -4.18 -0.45
CA ALA A 194 5.13 -3.91 -0.43
C ALA A 194 5.95 -5.21 -0.44
N GLN A 195 5.48 -6.29 0.21
CA GLN A 195 6.09 -7.62 0.07
C GLN A 195 6.02 -8.12 -1.39
N TYR A 196 4.87 -8.01 -2.04
CA TYR A 196 4.72 -8.41 -3.45
C TYR A 196 5.62 -7.57 -4.39
N VAL A 197 5.81 -6.28 -4.12
CA VAL A 197 6.69 -5.42 -4.90
C VAL A 197 8.15 -5.86 -4.80
N ILE A 198 8.64 -6.13 -3.58
CA ILE A 198 10.04 -6.56 -3.40
C ILE A 198 10.31 -7.95 -3.97
N ASP A 199 9.29 -8.82 -3.96
CA ASP A 199 9.33 -10.14 -4.59
C ASP A 199 9.12 -10.08 -6.12
N ARG A 200 8.92 -8.88 -6.69
CA ARG A 200 8.66 -8.62 -8.11
C ARG A 200 7.37 -9.27 -8.64
N ASN A 201 6.42 -9.53 -7.74
CA ASN A 201 5.10 -10.09 -8.02
C ASN A 201 4.02 -9.02 -7.91
N ALA A 202 4.26 -7.83 -8.46
CA ALA A 202 3.29 -6.75 -8.48
C ALA A 202 3.22 -6.11 -9.87
N HIS A 203 1.99 -5.89 -10.35
CA HIS A 203 1.73 -5.14 -11.57
C HIS A 203 1.94 -3.64 -11.30
N ALA A 204 2.41 -2.92 -12.32
CA ALA A 204 2.61 -1.48 -12.30
C ALA A 204 1.64 -0.82 -13.28
N TYR A 205 0.53 -0.28 -12.78
CA TYR A 205 -0.40 0.49 -13.61
C TYR A 205 0.10 1.93 -13.71
N GLY A 206 0.31 2.43 -14.92
CA GLY A 206 0.67 3.83 -15.17
C GLY A 206 1.94 4.00 -15.97
N ASP A 207 2.56 5.15 -15.79
CA ASP A 207 3.77 5.58 -16.49
C ASP A 207 4.62 6.49 -15.59
N THR A 208 5.74 6.97 -16.12
CA THR A 208 6.66 7.83 -15.38
C THR A 208 6.11 9.24 -15.14
N GLU A 209 5.15 9.71 -15.93
CA GLU A 209 4.59 11.05 -15.82
C GLU A 209 3.49 11.12 -14.76
N GLY A 210 2.53 10.20 -14.81
CA GLY A 210 1.43 10.09 -13.84
C GLY A 210 1.73 9.18 -12.65
N GLY A 211 2.94 8.61 -12.57
CA GLY A 211 3.32 7.65 -11.54
C GLY A 211 2.68 6.27 -11.73
N TYR A 212 3.12 5.32 -10.90
CA TYR A 212 2.69 3.94 -10.95
C TYR A 212 1.90 3.54 -9.70
N ILE A 213 0.76 2.89 -9.90
CA ILE A 213 0.00 2.19 -8.86
C ILE A 213 0.42 0.71 -8.85
N ARG A 214 0.81 0.20 -7.68
CA ARG A 214 1.23 -1.20 -7.48
C ARG A 214 0.08 -2.04 -6.97
N VAL A 215 -0.15 -3.15 -7.66
CA VAL A 215 -1.18 -4.13 -7.29
C VAL A 215 -0.57 -5.52 -7.32
N PRO A 216 -0.77 -6.36 -6.29
CA PRO A 216 -0.26 -7.72 -6.27
C PRO A 216 -0.66 -8.55 -7.49
N ILE A 217 0.24 -9.43 -7.93
CA ILE A 217 -0.04 -10.50 -8.87
C ILE A 217 -0.14 -11.79 -8.06
N VAL A 218 -1.30 -12.43 -8.12
CA VAL A 218 -1.54 -13.72 -7.48
C VAL A 218 -1.80 -14.78 -8.53
N ASN A 219 -1.28 -15.98 -8.31
CA ASN A 219 -1.49 -17.12 -9.21
C ASN A 219 -2.94 -17.65 -9.13
N GLU A 220 -3.53 -17.58 -7.94
CA GLU A 220 -4.90 -18.01 -7.67
C GLU A 220 -5.59 -16.98 -6.78
N THR A 221 -6.88 -16.74 -7.02
CA THR A 221 -7.70 -15.90 -6.16
C THR A 221 -8.06 -16.64 -4.88
N ILE A 222 -8.10 -15.92 -3.77
CA ILE A 222 -8.46 -16.44 -2.46
C ILE A 222 -9.99 -16.52 -2.36
N ALA A 223 -10.49 -17.72 -2.12
CA ALA A 223 -11.89 -17.93 -1.75
C ALA A 223 -12.12 -17.49 -0.30
N LEU A 224 -13.09 -16.62 -0.09
CA LEU A 224 -13.59 -16.28 1.24
C LEU A 224 -14.77 -17.18 1.59
N ASP A 225 -14.94 -17.46 2.88
CA ASP A 225 -16.13 -18.15 3.36
C ASP A 225 -17.36 -17.29 3.08
N ALA A 226 -18.46 -17.95 2.69
CA ALA A 226 -19.75 -17.29 2.58
C ALA A 226 -20.10 -16.63 3.93
N PRO A 227 -20.68 -15.41 3.92
CA PRO A 227 -21.05 -14.70 5.14
C PRO A 227 -22.06 -15.48 6.00
#